data_AF-A0A0Q6LS44-F1
#
_entry.id   AF-A0A0Q6LS44-F1
#
_cell.length_a   1.000
_cell.length_b   1.000
_cell.length_c   1.000
_cell.angle_alpha   90.00
_cell.angle_beta   90.00
_cell.angle_gamma   90.00
#
_symmetry.space_group_name_H-M   'P 1'
#
loop_
_entity.id
_entity.type
_entity.pdbx_description
1 polymer ?
#
loop_
_entity_poly.entity_id
_entity_poly.type
_entity_poly.pdbx_seq_one_letter_code
_entity_poly.pdbx_strand_id
1 'polypeptide(L)'
;MKLDPDALDAAAKAMYEYKVSEARKAVDNTKFDASAMPDIFRRLHRDSETSQVLVVSSYLEDRILTLLQYQMVDLESESSREKMFGSNGPLGTFGGRITMAYHLGWLSKDTVDNLNNFRKIRNIFAHKAFNTSYDDHRVRALFTPLILNLERFDSTAVVAAMGADRDNGLIRVADATVAQRYLCSLALLTGDVCRELLVMPAALRHQVSARAITGKYDEGPQVLRELGRNMVRCALEILATRPPS
;
A
#
# COMPACT_ATOMS: atom_id res chain seq x y z
N MET A 1 -19.41 -47.75 -5.03
CA MET A 1 -19.35 -47.29 -3.63
C MET A 1 -19.81 -45.84 -3.61
N LYS A 2 -20.90 -45.50 -2.92
CA LYS A 2 -21.31 -44.10 -2.73
C LYS A 2 -20.56 -43.57 -1.52
N LEU A 3 -19.76 -42.52 -1.70
CA LEU A 3 -19.14 -41.81 -0.58
C LEU A 3 -20.23 -41.10 0.23
N ASP A 4 -20.05 -41.10 1.54
CA ASP A 4 -20.91 -40.39 2.49
C ASP A 4 -20.84 -38.87 2.24
N PRO A 5 -21.98 -38.15 2.14
CA PRO A 5 -22.00 -36.70 1.90
C PRO A 5 -21.17 -35.89 2.91
N ASP A 6 -21.23 -36.25 4.20
CA ASP A 6 -20.47 -35.55 5.23
C ASP A 6 -18.96 -35.73 5.03
N ALA A 7 -18.53 -36.92 4.61
CA ALA A 7 -17.14 -37.19 4.25
C ALA A 7 -16.69 -36.38 3.01
N LEU A 8 -17.56 -36.18 2.03
CA LEU A 8 -17.26 -35.35 0.85
C LEU A 8 -17.12 -33.88 1.23
N ASP A 9 -18.02 -33.35 2.04
CA ASP A 9 -17.97 -31.96 2.51
C ASP A 9 -16.75 -31.69 3.39
N ALA A 10 -16.39 -32.64 4.27
CA ALA A 10 -15.17 -32.57 5.07
C ALA A 10 -13.91 -32.53 4.18
N ALA A 11 -13.84 -33.37 3.14
CA ALA A 11 -12.73 -33.37 2.20
C ALA A 11 -12.65 -32.06 1.38
N ALA A 12 -13.78 -31.55 0.91
CA ALA A 12 -13.85 -30.29 0.17
C ALA A 12 -13.40 -29.11 1.03
N LYS A 13 -13.82 -29.07 2.30
CA LYS A 13 -13.38 -28.07 3.27
C LYS A 13 -11.87 -28.13 3.52
N ALA A 14 -11.32 -29.32 3.77
CA ALA A 14 -9.88 -29.49 3.97
C ALA A 14 -9.06 -29.04 2.74
N MET A 15 -9.54 -29.33 1.52
CA MET A 15 -8.92 -28.85 0.29
C MET A 15 -8.94 -27.33 0.17
N TYR A 16 -10.03 -26.68 0.58
CA TYR A 16 -10.12 -25.22 0.60
C TYR A 16 -9.15 -24.61 1.63
N GLU A 17 -9.11 -25.15 2.85
CA GLU A 17 -8.21 -24.72 3.91
C GLU A 17 -6.73 -24.87 3.53
N TYR A 18 -6.39 -25.96 2.82
CA TYR A 18 -5.06 -26.14 2.24
C TYR A 18 -4.72 -25.03 1.23
N LYS A 19 -5.62 -24.71 0.28
CA LYS A 19 -5.41 -23.59 -0.66
C LYS A 19 -5.19 -22.25 0.07
N VAL A 20 -5.94 -21.98 1.14
CA VAL A 20 -5.77 -20.77 1.97
C VAL A 20 -4.39 -20.76 2.63
N SER A 21 -3.97 -21.89 3.21
CA SER A 21 -2.64 -22.04 3.81
C SER A 21 -1.54 -21.76 2.79
N GLU A 22 -1.61 -22.36 1.59
CA GLU A 22 -0.61 -22.14 0.54
C GLU A 22 -0.59 -20.69 0.05
N ALA A 23 -1.76 -20.06 -0.06
CA ALA A 23 -1.85 -18.65 -0.42
C ALA A 23 -1.19 -17.74 0.64
N ARG A 24 -1.42 -18.01 1.94
CA ARG A 24 -0.76 -17.27 3.03
C ARG A 24 0.76 -17.45 3.00
N LYS A 25 1.25 -18.68 2.79
CA LYS A 25 2.69 -18.95 2.64
C LYS A 25 3.28 -18.22 1.45
N ALA A 26 2.58 -18.18 0.31
CA ALA A 26 3.04 -17.44 -0.86
C ALA A 26 3.21 -15.94 -0.58
N VAL A 27 2.30 -15.35 0.20
CA VAL A 27 2.41 -13.96 0.66
C VAL A 27 3.63 -13.79 1.57
N ASP A 28 3.79 -14.62 2.60
CA ASP A 28 4.93 -14.52 3.53
C ASP A 28 6.29 -14.80 2.89
N ASN A 29 6.34 -15.65 1.86
CA ASN A 29 7.56 -15.95 1.12
C ASN A 29 7.95 -14.84 0.14
N THR A 30 7.10 -13.82 -0.04
CA THR A 30 7.45 -12.66 -0.85
C THR A 30 8.52 -11.85 -0.13
N LYS A 31 9.69 -11.64 -0.76
CA LYS A 31 10.83 -10.90 -0.19
C LYS A 31 10.57 -9.38 -0.15
N PHE A 32 9.47 -8.97 0.46
CA PHE A 32 9.08 -7.57 0.56
C PHE A 32 9.39 -7.02 1.95
N ASP A 33 10.19 -5.96 1.99
CA ASP A 33 10.54 -5.25 3.23
C ASP A 33 9.89 -3.86 3.25
N ALA A 34 9.13 -3.60 4.31
CA ALA A 34 8.49 -2.31 4.60
C ALA A 34 9.11 -1.60 5.81
N SER A 35 10.21 -2.12 6.38
CA SER A 35 10.85 -1.59 7.59
C SER A 35 11.39 -0.17 7.42
N ALA A 36 11.81 0.21 6.22
CA ALA A 36 12.29 1.56 5.91
C ALA A 36 11.17 2.61 5.84
N MET A 37 9.91 2.18 5.72
CA MET A 37 8.77 3.08 5.46
C MET A 37 8.61 4.14 6.56
N PRO A 38 8.60 3.83 7.88
CA PRO A 38 8.46 4.83 8.93
C PRO A 38 9.56 5.89 8.90
N ASP A 39 10.80 5.48 8.64
CA ASP A 39 11.95 6.39 8.61
C ASP A 39 11.89 7.38 7.44
N ILE A 40 11.45 6.90 6.26
CA ILE A 40 11.23 7.75 5.09
C ILE A 40 10.17 8.82 5.41
N PHE A 41 8.99 8.41 5.87
CA PHE A 41 7.88 9.33 6.13
C PHE A 41 8.19 10.31 7.28
N ARG A 42 8.90 9.85 8.32
CA ARG A 42 9.35 10.73 9.42
C ARG A 42 10.29 11.83 8.95
N ARG A 43 11.24 11.50 8.05
CA ARG A 43 12.14 12.50 7.46
C ARG A 43 11.36 13.48 6.60
N LEU A 44 10.49 12.96 5.74
CA LEU A 44 9.66 13.77 4.84
C LEU A 44 8.71 14.73 5.56
N HIS A 45 8.25 14.40 6.77
CA HIS A 45 7.45 15.30 7.59
C HIS A 45 8.14 16.65 7.85
N ARG A 46 9.47 16.69 7.83
CA ARG A 46 10.28 17.91 8.04
C ARG A 46 10.77 18.55 6.73
N ASP A 47 10.49 17.92 5.60
CA ASP A 47 10.92 18.39 4.28
C ASP A 47 9.86 19.27 3.61
N SER A 48 10.23 19.87 2.48
CA SER A 48 9.31 20.61 1.62
C SER A 48 8.24 19.71 1.00
N GLU A 49 7.09 20.30 0.68
CA GLU A 49 5.98 19.60 -0.01
C GLU A 49 6.43 18.97 -1.34
N THR A 50 7.34 19.63 -2.06
CA THR A 50 7.97 19.10 -3.27
C THR A 50 8.78 17.83 -2.98
N SER A 51 9.60 17.83 -1.92
CA SER A 51 10.34 16.64 -1.50
C SER A 51 9.37 15.51 -1.11
N GLN A 52 8.35 15.82 -0.31
CA GLN A 52 7.31 14.86 0.09
C GLN A 52 6.68 14.16 -1.11
N VAL A 53 6.22 14.92 -2.10
CA VAL A 53 5.57 14.34 -3.29
C VAL A 53 6.53 13.54 -4.16
N LEU A 54 7.72 14.07 -4.47
CA LEU A 54 8.66 13.42 -5.38
C LEU A 54 9.29 12.17 -4.77
N VAL A 55 9.67 12.22 -3.49
CA VAL A 55 10.26 11.08 -2.79
C VAL A 55 9.22 9.98 -2.57
N VAL A 56 7.99 10.30 -2.16
CA VAL A 56 6.94 9.28 -2.03
C VAL A 56 6.59 8.67 -3.38
N SER A 57 6.55 9.44 -4.46
CA SER A 57 6.33 8.88 -5.81
C SER A 57 7.44 7.91 -6.19
N SER A 58 8.70 8.29 -6.00
CA SER A 58 9.84 7.41 -6.29
C SER A 58 9.80 6.14 -5.46
N TYR A 59 9.47 6.26 -4.17
CA TYR A 59 9.35 5.10 -3.28
C TYR A 59 8.22 4.17 -3.73
N LEU A 60 7.03 4.72 -4.03
CA LEU A 60 5.88 3.93 -4.47
C LEU A 60 6.11 3.24 -5.82
N GLU A 61 6.75 3.94 -6.77
CA GLU A 61 7.14 3.38 -8.07
C GLU A 61 8.07 2.17 -7.93
N ASP A 62 9.05 2.26 -7.02
CA ASP A 62 9.99 1.19 -6.70
C ASP A 62 9.30 0.00 -5.99
N ARG A 63 8.41 0.27 -5.02
CA ARG A 63 7.64 -0.79 -4.34
C ARG A 63 6.73 -1.53 -5.30
N ILE A 64 6.04 -0.83 -6.20
CA ILE A 64 5.19 -1.45 -7.23
C ILE A 64 6.05 -2.29 -8.17
N LEU A 65 7.17 -1.76 -8.67
CA LEU A 65 8.09 -2.51 -9.53
C LEU A 65 8.52 -3.83 -8.86
N THR A 66 9.02 -3.72 -7.63
CA THR A 66 9.49 -4.86 -6.83
C THR A 66 8.39 -5.91 -6.65
N LEU A 67 7.18 -5.48 -6.29
CA LEU A 67 6.05 -6.40 -6.10
C LEU A 67 5.57 -7.05 -7.40
N LEU A 68 5.58 -6.32 -8.52
CA LEU A 68 5.29 -6.91 -9.84
C LEU A 68 6.32 -7.95 -10.23
N GLN A 69 7.61 -7.69 -9.98
CA GLN A 69 8.69 -8.65 -10.26
C GLN A 69 8.48 -9.97 -9.52
N TYR A 70 8.01 -9.95 -8.27
CA TYR A 70 7.72 -11.17 -7.52
C TYR A 70 6.56 -12.01 -8.10
N GLN A 71 5.70 -11.42 -8.92
CA GLN A 71 4.57 -12.13 -9.53
C GLN A 71 4.88 -12.69 -10.91
N MET A 72 6.01 -12.31 -11.50
CA MET A 72 6.38 -12.66 -12.86
C MET A 72 7.42 -13.78 -12.88
N VAL A 73 7.35 -14.62 -13.91
CA VAL A 73 8.29 -15.71 -14.13
C VAL A 73 9.50 -15.23 -14.93
N ASP A 74 10.61 -15.96 -14.83
CA ASP A 74 11.81 -15.74 -15.65
C ASP A 74 12.45 -14.33 -15.51
N LEU A 75 12.53 -13.83 -14.27
CA LEU A 75 13.14 -12.54 -13.92
C LEU A 75 14.46 -12.66 -13.12
N GLU A 76 15.07 -13.84 -13.13
CA GLU A 76 16.32 -14.08 -12.38
C GLU A 76 17.49 -13.26 -12.93
N SER A 77 17.54 -13.10 -14.27
CA SER A 77 18.60 -12.34 -14.95
C SER A 77 18.30 -10.84 -15.04
N GLU A 78 19.34 -10.01 -14.98
CA GLU A 78 19.22 -8.56 -15.21
C GLU A 78 18.73 -8.26 -16.62
N SER A 79 19.14 -9.04 -17.62
CA SER A 79 18.69 -8.87 -19.00
C SER A 79 17.18 -9.09 -19.14
N SER A 80 16.62 -10.11 -18.46
CA SER A 80 15.17 -10.35 -18.46
C SER A 80 14.41 -9.21 -17.78
N ARG A 81 14.94 -8.72 -16.64
CA ARG A 81 14.37 -7.54 -15.96
C ARG A 81 14.41 -6.30 -16.83
N GLU A 82 15.52 -6.02 -17.50
CA GLU A 82 15.67 -4.85 -18.38
C GLU A 82 14.76 -4.92 -19.61
N LYS A 83 14.60 -6.11 -20.23
CA LYS A 83 13.65 -6.29 -21.34
C LYS A 83 12.21 -5.95 -20.93
N MET A 84 11.86 -6.22 -19.67
CA MET A 84 10.51 -6.07 -19.17
C MET A 84 10.25 -4.67 -18.59
N PHE A 85 11.16 -4.18 -17.74
CA PHE A 85 10.99 -2.96 -16.94
C PHE A 85 11.94 -1.83 -17.31
N GLY A 86 12.86 -2.06 -18.26
CA GLY A 86 13.73 -1.04 -18.81
C GLY A 86 12.96 0.03 -19.55
N SER A 87 13.65 1.08 -19.98
CA SER A 87 13.01 2.29 -20.53
C SER A 87 12.13 2.02 -21.76
N ASN A 88 12.48 1.01 -22.57
CA ASN A 88 11.72 0.56 -23.74
C ASN A 88 10.92 -0.72 -23.49
N GLY A 89 10.90 -1.23 -22.26
CA GLY A 89 10.21 -2.44 -21.88
C GLY A 89 8.70 -2.24 -21.74
N PRO A 90 7.87 -3.29 -21.91
CA PRO A 90 6.41 -3.16 -21.83
C PRO A 90 5.87 -2.63 -20.48
N LEU A 91 6.62 -2.80 -19.38
CA LEU A 91 6.31 -2.22 -18.06
C LEU A 91 7.39 -1.21 -17.61
N GLY A 92 7.99 -0.52 -18.58
CA GLY A 92 9.02 0.50 -18.33
C GLY A 92 8.50 1.74 -17.60
N THR A 93 7.21 2.06 -17.74
CA THR A 93 6.62 3.27 -17.15
C THR A 93 5.78 2.97 -15.91
N PHE A 94 5.76 3.91 -14.96
CA PHE A 94 4.88 3.85 -13.79
C PHE A 94 3.40 3.66 -14.17
N GLY A 95 2.92 4.44 -15.15
CA GLY A 95 1.54 4.30 -15.64
C GLY A 95 1.25 2.92 -16.24
N GLY A 96 2.18 2.36 -17.02
CA GLY A 96 2.04 1.02 -17.59
C GLY A 96 1.93 -0.07 -16.51
N ARG A 97 2.74 0.05 -15.45
CA ARG A 97 2.69 -0.86 -14.28
C ARG A 97 1.34 -0.81 -13.58
N ILE A 98 0.79 0.38 -13.32
CA ILE A 98 -0.53 0.55 -12.71
C ILE A 98 -1.62 -0.07 -13.59
N THR A 99 -1.63 0.26 -14.89
CA THR A 99 -2.62 -0.22 -15.85
C THR A 99 -2.59 -1.74 -15.93
N MET A 100 -1.41 -2.35 -16.02
CA MET A 100 -1.28 -3.80 -16.05
C MET A 100 -1.80 -4.45 -14.76
N ALA A 101 -1.37 -3.96 -13.60
CA ALA A 101 -1.81 -4.50 -12.31
C ALA A 101 -3.33 -4.44 -12.13
N TYR A 102 -3.98 -3.37 -12.59
CA TYR A 102 -5.44 -3.26 -12.63
C TYR A 102 -6.09 -4.34 -13.50
N HIS A 103 -5.63 -4.49 -14.75
CA HIS A 103 -6.22 -5.43 -15.70
C HIS A 103 -5.95 -6.90 -15.35
N LEU A 104 -4.91 -7.18 -14.56
CA LEU A 104 -4.67 -8.50 -13.96
C LEU A 104 -5.52 -8.76 -12.70
N GLY A 105 -6.29 -7.78 -12.24
CA GLY A 105 -7.09 -7.87 -11.02
C GLY A 105 -6.27 -7.79 -9.73
N TRP A 106 -5.04 -7.26 -9.80
CA TRP A 106 -4.15 -7.12 -8.65
C TRP A 106 -4.34 -5.82 -7.88
N LEU A 107 -4.89 -4.80 -8.54
CA LEU A 107 -5.30 -3.55 -7.94
C LEU A 107 -6.79 -3.31 -8.18
N SER A 108 -7.48 -2.85 -7.14
CA SER A 108 -8.86 -2.39 -7.18
C SER A 108 -9.00 -1.07 -7.96
N LYS A 109 -10.22 -0.78 -8.42
CA LYS A 109 -10.52 0.47 -9.12
C LYS A 109 -10.21 1.70 -8.26
N ASP A 110 -10.58 1.65 -6.99
CA ASP A 110 -10.37 2.74 -6.03
C ASP A 110 -8.87 3.02 -5.84
N THR A 111 -8.05 1.98 -5.69
CA THR A 111 -6.60 2.12 -5.56
C THR A 111 -5.95 2.68 -6.82
N VAL A 112 -6.39 2.24 -8.00
CA VAL A 112 -5.92 2.76 -9.29
C VAL A 112 -6.29 4.22 -9.48
N ASP A 113 -7.48 4.63 -9.06
CA ASP A 113 -7.91 6.02 -9.15
C ASP A 113 -7.08 6.92 -8.23
N ASN A 114 -6.82 6.48 -6.99
CA ASN A 114 -5.96 7.19 -6.05
C ASN A 114 -4.51 7.27 -6.56
N LEU A 115 -3.96 6.19 -7.11
CA LEU A 115 -2.65 6.18 -7.76
C LEU A 115 -2.58 7.16 -8.93
N ASN A 116 -3.62 7.21 -9.77
CA ASN A 116 -3.67 8.15 -10.89
C ASN A 116 -3.79 9.60 -10.43
N ASN A 117 -4.53 9.88 -9.35
CA ASN A 117 -4.55 11.20 -8.74
C ASN A 117 -3.19 11.59 -8.19
N PHE A 118 -2.51 10.68 -7.49
CA PHE A 118 -1.16 10.93 -7.00
C PHE A 118 -0.15 11.15 -8.13
N ARG A 119 -0.24 10.38 -9.24
CA ARG A 119 0.58 10.60 -10.43
C ARG A 119 0.37 11.99 -11.05
N LYS A 120 -0.87 12.49 -11.07
CA LYS A 120 -1.17 13.86 -11.52
C LYS A 120 -0.58 14.90 -10.56
N ILE A 121 -0.69 14.69 -9.25
CA ILE A 121 -0.07 15.55 -8.22
C ILE A 121 1.45 15.60 -8.47
N ARG A 122 2.10 14.45 -8.59
CA ARG A 122 3.54 14.37 -8.88
C ARG A 122 3.92 15.10 -10.15
N ASN A 123 3.14 14.99 -11.22
CA ASN A 123 3.43 15.71 -12.47
C ASN A 123 3.36 17.24 -12.29
N ILE A 124 2.41 17.75 -11.50
CA ILE A 124 2.33 19.18 -11.18
C ILE A 124 3.60 19.62 -10.44
N PHE A 125 4.00 18.89 -9.40
CA PHE A 125 5.21 19.18 -8.63
C PHE A 125 6.49 19.02 -9.46
N ALA A 126 6.58 18.04 -10.35
CA ALA A 126 7.76 17.84 -11.20
C ALA A 126 7.94 18.98 -12.22
N HIS A 127 6.85 19.50 -12.81
CA HIS A 127 6.92 20.59 -13.79
C HIS A 127 6.98 21.99 -13.16
N LYS A 128 6.53 22.14 -11.90
CA LYS A 128 6.42 23.43 -11.21
C LYS A 128 7.06 23.40 -9.82
N ALA A 129 8.17 22.68 -9.67
CA ALA A 129 8.78 22.34 -8.38
C ALA A 129 8.95 23.50 -7.38
N PHE A 130 9.19 24.72 -7.88
CA PHE A 130 9.37 25.93 -7.06
C PHE A 130 8.13 26.85 -6.99
N ASN A 131 7.12 26.61 -7.83
CA ASN A 131 5.95 27.48 -8.01
C ASN A 131 4.63 26.74 -7.76
N THR A 132 4.66 25.67 -6.96
CA THR A 132 3.48 24.90 -6.57
C THR A 132 3.56 24.54 -5.10
N SER A 133 2.39 24.38 -4.50
CA SER A 133 2.24 24.00 -3.10
C SER A 133 0.96 23.18 -2.93
N TYR A 134 0.76 22.64 -1.73
CA TYR A 134 -0.48 22.01 -1.31
C TYR A 134 -1.70 22.95 -1.30
N ASP A 135 -1.47 24.26 -1.44
CA ASP A 135 -2.53 25.26 -1.55
C ASP A 135 -3.05 25.46 -2.99
N ASP A 136 -2.37 24.93 -4.03
CA ASP A 136 -2.88 24.98 -5.40
C ASP A 136 -4.23 24.23 -5.48
N HIS A 137 -5.26 24.93 -5.96
CA HIS A 137 -6.63 24.39 -6.07
C HIS A 137 -6.69 23.03 -6.80
N ARG A 138 -5.84 22.81 -7.80
CA ARG A 138 -5.78 21.54 -8.53
C ARG A 138 -5.17 20.44 -7.68
N VAL A 139 -4.13 20.76 -6.90
CA VAL A 139 -3.50 19.81 -5.98
C VAL A 139 -4.50 19.40 -4.91
N ARG A 140 -5.19 20.37 -4.30
CA ARG A 140 -6.25 20.09 -3.31
C ARG A 140 -7.35 19.19 -3.86
N ALA A 141 -7.86 19.50 -5.05
CA ALA A 141 -8.89 18.69 -5.70
C ALA A 141 -8.45 17.24 -5.95
N LEU A 142 -7.18 17.01 -6.28
CA LEU A 142 -6.62 15.66 -6.48
C LEU A 142 -6.40 14.91 -5.16
N PHE A 143 -6.18 15.60 -4.04
CA PHE A 143 -6.05 14.99 -2.72
C PHE A 143 -7.39 14.64 -2.07
N THR A 144 -8.51 15.28 -2.45
CA THR A 144 -9.84 15.02 -1.89
C THR A 144 -10.19 13.53 -1.73
N PRO A 145 -10.07 12.67 -2.77
CA PRO A 145 -10.38 11.25 -2.60
C PRO A 145 -9.42 10.51 -1.65
N LEU A 146 -8.15 10.94 -1.55
CA LEU A 146 -7.18 10.34 -0.63
C LEU A 146 -7.45 10.74 0.83
N ILE A 147 -8.08 11.89 1.08
CA ILE A 147 -8.47 12.34 2.42
C ILE A 147 -9.62 11.49 2.99
N LEU A 148 -10.53 11.00 2.15
CA LEU A 148 -11.62 10.14 2.62
C LEU A 148 -11.11 8.85 3.30
N ASN A 149 -10.00 8.29 2.81
CA ASN A 149 -9.35 7.15 3.46
C ASN A 149 -8.72 7.53 4.81
N LEU A 150 -8.19 8.76 4.91
CA LEU A 150 -7.62 9.27 6.14
C LEU A 150 -8.67 9.49 7.24
N GLU A 151 -9.89 9.92 6.90
CA GLU A 151 -10.99 10.08 7.87
C GLU A 151 -11.42 8.73 8.48
N ARG A 152 -11.42 7.65 7.68
CA ARG A 152 -11.63 6.28 8.18
C ARG A 152 -10.51 5.83 9.11
N PHE A 153 -9.27 6.18 8.78
CA PHE A 153 -8.12 5.92 9.64
C PHE A 153 -8.22 6.68 10.97
N ASP A 154 -8.63 7.95 10.93
CA ASP A 154 -8.80 8.79 12.12
C ASP A 154 -9.82 8.20 13.10
N SER A 155 -10.98 7.78 12.59
CA SER A 155 -12.07 7.19 13.39
C SER A 155 -11.77 5.78 13.92
N THR A 156 -10.71 5.13 13.44
CA THR A 156 -10.34 3.77 13.84
C THR A 156 -8.99 3.74 14.54
N ALA A 157 -7.89 3.82 13.79
CA ALA A 157 -6.53 3.64 14.29
C ALA A 157 -6.11 4.76 15.26
N VAL A 158 -6.42 6.02 14.96
CA VAL A 158 -6.05 7.15 15.85
C VAL A 158 -6.83 7.06 17.17
N VAL A 159 -8.14 6.79 17.13
CA VAL A 159 -8.95 6.60 18.34
C VAL A 159 -8.41 5.44 19.18
N ALA A 160 -8.11 4.30 18.54
CA ALA A 160 -7.59 3.13 19.23
C ALA A 160 -6.24 3.42 19.91
N ALA A 161 -5.33 4.13 19.23
CA ALA A 161 -4.02 4.50 19.77
C ALA A 161 -4.14 5.46 20.97
N MET A 162 -4.97 6.49 20.86
CA MET A 162 -5.27 7.42 21.97
C MET A 162 -5.96 6.74 23.16
N GLY A 163 -6.80 5.72 22.90
CA GLY A 163 -7.43 4.93 23.94
C GLY A 163 -6.45 4.01 24.68
N ALA A 164 -5.44 3.49 23.96
CA ALA A 164 -4.40 2.62 24.52
C ALA A 164 -3.33 3.39 25.32
N ASP A 165 -3.03 4.62 24.91
CA ASP A 165 -2.10 5.53 25.61
C ASP A 165 -2.64 6.96 25.54
N ARG A 166 -3.08 7.50 26.69
CA ARG A 166 -3.66 8.85 26.76
C ARG A 166 -2.63 9.97 26.67
N ASP A 167 -1.35 9.68 26.91
CA ASP A 167 -0.26 10.65 26.94
C ASP A 167 0.62 10.60 25.68
N ASN A 168 0.18 9.87 24.65
CA ASN A 168 0.93 9.70 23.39
C ASN A 168 1.09 10.99 22.56
N GLY A 169 0.42 12.08 22.94
CA GLY A 169 0.54 13.38 22.29
C GLY A 169 0.07 13.40 20.84
N LEU A 170 -0.78 12.46 20.42
CA LEU A 170 -1.38 12.46 19.09
C LEU A 170 -2.43 13.57 18.95
N ILE A 171 -2.61 14.07 17.73
CA ILE A 171 -3.74 14.95 17.35
C ILE A 171 -4.73 14.20 16.47
N ARG A 172 -5.97 14.70 16.43
CA ARG A 172 -6.98 14.23 15.46
C ARG A 172 -6.63 14.74 14.08
N VAL A 173 -7.06 14.04 13.03
CA VAL A 173 -6.89 14.49 11.65
C VAL A 173 -7.54 15.86 11.39
N ALA A 174 -8.62 16.18 12.10
CA ALA A 174 -9.28 17.49 12.03
C ALA A 174 -8.37 18.65 12.48
N ASP A 175 -7.47 18.39 13.44
CA ASP A 175 -6.53 19.37 14.00
C ASP A 175 -5.20 19.40 13.24
N ALA A 176 -4.99 18.48 12.31
CA ALA A 176 -3.76 18.38 11.53
C ALA A 176 -3.67 19.45 10.44
N THR A 177 -2.43 19.91 10.19
CA THR A 177 -2.13 20.80 9.06
C THR A 177 -2.46 20.11 7.72
N VAL A 178 -2.60 20.90 6.66
CA VAL A 178 -2.82 20.35 5.31
C VAL A 178 -1.67 19.42 4.90
N ALA A 179 -0.43 19.81 5.19
CA ALA A 179 0.75 19.00 4.89
C ALA A 179 0.74 17.66 5.64
N GLN A 180 0.44 17.66 6.94
CA GLN A 180 0.32 16.42 7.72
C GLN A 180 -0.77 15.50 7.15
N ARG A 181 -1.95 16.06 6.82
CA ARG A 181 -3.04 15.28 6.23
C ARG A 181 -2.64 14.64 4.91
N TYR A 182 -2.03 15.41 4.01
CA TYR A 182 -1.60 14.89 2.71
C TYR A 182 -0.50 13.85 2.85
N LEU A 183 0.50 14.08 3.70
CA LEU A 183 1.57 13.10 3.92
C LEU A 183 1.03 11.81 4.55
N CYS A 184 0.09 11.88 5.50
CA CYS A 184 -0.62 10.72 6.03
C CYS A 184 -1.39 9.97 4.94
N SER A 185 -2.16 10.70 4.12
CA SER A 185 -2.87 10.11 2.98
C SER A 185 -1.94 9.38 2.00
N LEU A 186 -0.74 9.92 1.76
CA LEU A 186 0.26 9.26 0.92
C LEU A 186 0.86 8.00 1.59
N ALA A 187 1.06 8.02 2.91
CA ALA A 187 1.49 6.84 3.67
C ALA A 187 0.45 5.71 3.61
N LEU A 188 -0.83 6.05 3.78
CA LEU A 188 -1.95 5.10 3.68
C LEU A 188 -2.05 4.53 2.25
N LEU A 189 -2.03 5.38 1.22
CA LEU A 189 -2.04 4.94 -0.18
C LEU A 189 -0.90 3.97 -0.47
N THR A 190 0.31 4.26 0.03
CA THR A 190 1.47 3.39 -0.17
C THR A 190 1.25 2.02 0.47
N GLY A 191 0.72 1.97 1.70
CA GLY A 191 0.42 0.72 2.38
C GLY A 191 -0.70 -0.08 1.69
N ASP A 192 -1.77 0.59 1.24
CA ASP A 192 -2.89 -0.04 0.54
C ASP A 192 -2.44 -0.69 -0.77
N VAL A 193 -1.66 0.05 -1.58
CA VAL A 193 -1.10 -0.47 -2.84
C VAL A 193 -0.21 -1.68 -2.59
N CYS A 194 0.70 -1.61 -1.62
CA CYS A 194 1.58 -2.73 -1.31
C CYS A 194 0.78 -3.95 -0.83
N ARG A 195 -0.24 -3.73 0.01
CA ARG A 195 -1.10 -4.78 0.53
C ARG A 195 -1.87 -5.47 -0.60
N GLU A 196 -2.47 -4.72 -1.51
CA GLU A 196 -3.20 -5.30 -2.64
C GLU A 196 -2.27 -6.11 -3.55
N LEU A 197 -1.09 -5.58 -3.89
CA LEU A 197 -0.11 -6.27 -4.73
C LEU A 197 0.53 -7.49 -4.07
N LEU A 198 0.53 -7.58 -2.74
CA LEU A 198 0.90 -8.80 -2.01
C LEU A 198 -0.23 -9.83 -2.02
N VAL A 199 -1.47 -9.40 -1.77
CA VAL A 199 -2.60 -10.31 -1.48
C VAL A 199 -3.31 -10.79 -2.75
N MET A 200 -3.63 -9.89 -3.67
CA MET A 200 -4.52 -10.18 -4.79
C MET A 200 -3.92 -11.20 -5.78
N PRO A 201 -2.64 -11.14 -6.16
CA PRO A 201 -2.04 -12.18 -7.00
C PRO A 201 -2.10 -13.57 -6.35
N ALA A 202 -1.84 -13.67 -5.05
CA ALA A 202 -1.91 -14.92 -4.30
C ALA A 202 -3.35 -15.45 -4.22
N ALA A 203 -4.32 -14.57 -3.99
CA ALA A 203 -5.75 -14.92 -3.97
C ALA A 203 -6.19 -15.55 -5.30
N LEU A 204 -5.84 -14.90 -6.42
CA LEU A 204 -6.17 -15.39 -7.76
C LEU A 204 -5.46 -16.71 -8.08
N ARG A 205 -4.14 -16.80 -7.82
CA ARG A 205 -3.34 -18.00 -8.09
C ARG A 205 -3.84 -19.23 -7.34
N HIS A 206 -4.21 -19.08 -6.07
CA HIS A 206 -4.67 -20.18 -5.23
C HIS A 206 -6.20 -20.34 -5.22
N GLN A 207 -6.94 -19.53 -5.98
CA GLN A 207 -8.41 -19.58 -6.10
C GLN A 207 -9.11 -19.47 -4.74
N VAL A 208 -8.65 -18.54 -3.91
CA VAL A 208 -9.24 -18.22 -2.60
C VAL A 208 -9.58 -16.74 -2.54
N SER A 209 -10.43 -16.34 -1.60
CA SER A 209 -10.74 -14.92 -1.43
C SER A 209 -9.56 -14.19 -0.74
N ALA A 210 -9.36 -12.92 -1.08
CA ALA A 210 -8.38 -12.06 -0.40
C ALA A 210 -8.64 -11.97 1.12
N ARG A 211 -9.91 -12.06 1.53
CA ARG A 211 -10.31 -12.11 2.95
C ARG A 211 -9.85 -13.39 3.64
N ALA A 212 -9.86 -14.54 2.97
CA ALA A 212 -9.37 -15.79 3.54
C ALA A 212 -7.86 -15.73 3.81
N ILE A 213 -7.10 -15.07 2.91
CA ILE A 213 -5.65 -14.85 3.10
C ILE A 213 -5.42 -13.92 4.29
N THR A 214 -6.06 -12.75 4.30
CA THR A 214 -5.83 -11.73 5.34
C THR A 214 -6.33 -12.16 6.72
N GLY A 215 -7.44 -12.90 6.78
CA GLY A 215 -7.96 -13.48 8.02
C GLY A 215 -8.25 -12.45 9.12
N LYS A 216 -8.18 -12.90 10.38
CA LYS A 216 -8.06 -11.99 11.52
C LYS A 216 -6.64 -11.44 11.60
N TYR A 217 -6.48 -10.29 12.26
CA TYR A 217 -5.18 -9.61 12.36
C TYR A 217 -4.04 -10.53 12.80
N ASP A 218 -4.19 -11.29 13.88
CA ASP A 218 -3.12 -12.15 14.44
C ASP A 218 -2.91 -13.46 13.67
N GLU A 219 -3.88 -13.87 12.86
CA GLU A 219 -3.84 -15.13 12.08
C GLU A 219 -3.29 -14.92 10.66
N GLY A 220 -3.15 -13.66 10.24
CA GLY A 220 -2.70 -13.30 8.90
C GLY A 220 -1.19 -13.44 8.68
N PRO A 221 -0.74 -13.44 7.41
CA PRO A 221 0.68 -13.43 7.05
C PRO A 221 1.49 -12.38 7.81
N GLN A 222 2.68 -12.75 8.28
CA GLN A 222 3.61 -11.87 8.99
C GLN A 222 3.92 -10.59 8.20
N VAL A 223 4.23 -10.72 6.89
CA VAL A 223 4.58 -9.56 6.05
C VAL A 223 3.46 -8.52 5.99
N LEU A 224 2.19 -8.96 6.02
CA LEU A 224 1.04 -8.06 6.03
C LEU A 224 0.85 -7.37 7.38
N ARG A 225 1.12 -8.07 8.49
CA ARG A 225 1.08 -7.48 9.83
C ARG A 225 2.16 -6.42 10.00
N GLU A 226 3.36 -6.69 9.51
CA GLU A 226 4.48 -5.74 9.51
C GLU A 226 4.19 -4.51 8.64
N LEU A 227 3.72 -4.71 7.41
CA LEU A 227 3.27 -3.62 6.54
C LEU A 227 2.20 -2.75 7.22
N GLY A 228 1.17 -3.39 7.79
CA GLY A 228 0.10 -2.67 8.49
C GLY A 228 0.62 -1.88 9.68
N ARG A 229 1.51 -2.47 10.49
CA ARG A 229 2.14 -1.79 11.64
C ARG A 229 2.97 -0.60 11.20
N ASN A 230 3.79 -0.75 10.16
CA ASN A 230 4.65 0.31 9.64
C ASN A 230 3.82 1.44 9.02
N MET A 231 2.77 1.12 8.26
CA MET A 231 1.84 2.10 7.71
C MET A 231 1.15 2.91 8.81
N VAL A 232 0.61 2.25 9.84
CA VAL A 232 0.00 2.92 11.00
C VAL A 232 1.02 3.80 11.70
N ARG A 233 2.24 3.29 11.93
CA ARG A 233 3.33 4.04 12.56
C ARG A 233 3.68 5.31 11.79
N CYS A 234 3.79 5.27 10.46
CA CYS A 234 4.02 6.45 9.64
C CYS A 234 2.98 7.54 9.92
N ALA A 235 1.70 7.20 9.85
CA ALA A 235 0.61 8.17 10.03
C ALA A 235 0.55 8.71 11.46
N LEU A 236 0.73 7.86 12.47
CA LEU A 236 0.73 8.30 13.87
C LEU A 236 1.93 9.19 14.20
N GLU A 237 3.13 8.90 13.70
CA GLU A 237 4.32 9.75 13.90
C GLU A 237 4.17 11.13 13.24
N ILE A 238 3.45 11.23 12.12
CA ILE A 238 3.12 12.52 11.47
C ILE A 238 2.10 13.31 12.30
N LEU A 239 1.15 12.62 12.94
CA LEU A 239 0.11 13.21 13.79
C LEU A 239 0.54 13.45 15.25
N ALA A 240 1.81 13.21 15.59
CA ALA A 240 2.30 13.52 16.93
C ALA A 240 2.59 15.02 17.09
N THR A 241 2.15 15.61 18.21
CA THR A 241 2.42 17.02 18.58
C THR A 241 3.89 17.32 18.82
N ARG A 242 4.69 16.30 19.14
CA ARG A 242 6.14 16.37 19.20
C ARG A 242 6.71 15.47 18.11
N PRO A 243 7.62 15.95 17.25
CA PRO A 243 8.27 15.07 16.31
C PRO A 243 9.00 13.97 17.11
N PRO A 244 8.90 12.68 16.71
CA PRO A 244 9.59 11.60 17.41
C PRO A 244 11.09 11.92 17.50
N SER A 245 11.62 11.74 18.71
CA SER A 245 13.04 11.91 19.06
C SER A 245 13.93 10.96 18.28
#